data_AF-A0AAW6CRM9-F1
#
_entry.id   AF-A0AAW6CRM9-F1
#
_cell.length_a   1.000
_cell.length_b   1.000
_cell.length_c   1.000
_cell.angle_alpha   90.00
_cell.angle_beta   90.00
_cell.angle_gamma   90.00
#
_symmetry.space_group_name_H-M   'P 1'
#
loop_
_entity.id
_entity.type
_entity.pdbx_description
1 polymer ?
#
loop_
_entity_poly.entity_id
_entity_poly.type
_entity_poly.pdbx_seq_one_letter_code
_entity_poly.pdbx_strand_id
1 'polypeptide(L)' 'MYLEIEGAERYRAALYIRLSREDETDGPSESVSNQRAMLEDFARQRGVPVAGLYVDDTAILGLKSELQ' A
#
# COMPACT_ATOMS: atom_id res chain seq x y z
N MET A 1 23.62 5.75 0.32
CA MET A 1 23.80 4.50 1.08
C MET A 1 22.45 4.18 1.69
N TYR A 2 21.74 3.19 1.17
CA TYR A 2 20.48 2.76 1.80
C TYR A 2 20.85 1.89 3.00
N LEU A 3 20.23 2.16 4.16
CA LEU A 3 20.36 1.34 5.35
C LEU A 3 19.87 -0.08 5.03
N GLU A 4 20.73 -1.07 5.26
CA GLU A 4 20.29 -2.46 5.29
C GLU A 4 19.44 -2.69 6.55
N ILE A 5 18.45 -3.57 6.43
CA ILE A 5 17.62 -3.98 7.57
C ILE A 5 18.28 -5.22 8.16
N GLU A 6 19.11 -5.02 9.18
CA GLU A 6 19.73 -6.14 9.90
C GLU A 6 18.66 -7.04 10.54
N GLY A 7 18.76 -8.34 10.30
CA GLY A 7 17.78 -9.30 10.82
C GLY A 7 16.40 -9.17 10.19
N ALA A 8 16.31 -8.79 8.90
CA ALA A 8 15.07 -8.63 8.15
C ALA A 8 14.05 -9.77 8.32
N GLU A 9 14.53 -11.00 8.51
CA GLU A 9 13.72 -12.20 8.75
C GLU A 9 12.88 -12.16 10.04
N ARG A 10 13.27 -11.32 11.00
CA ARG A 10 12.58 -11.16 12.29
C ARG A 10 11.42 -10.18 12.23
N TYR A 11 11.34 -9.40 11.15
CA TYR A 11 10.33 -8.37 10.99
C TYR A 11 9.23 -8.81 10.03
N ARG A 12 8.09 -8.15 10.15
CA ARG A 12 7.03 -8.20 9.14
C ARG A 12 6.56 -6.78 8.88
N ALA A 13 6.55 -6.39 7.61
CA ALA A 13 6.11 -5.06 7.20
C ALA A 13 4.60 -5.03 6.95
N ALA A 14 3.95 -3.99 7.43
CA ALA A 14 2.64 -3.58 6.93
C ALA A 14 2.86 -2.46 5.90
N LEU A 15 2.23 -2.58 4.73
CA LEU A 15 2.24 -1.54 3.72
C LEU A 15 1.00 -0.68 3.90
N TYR A 16 1.17 0.63 3.91
CA TYR A 16 0.07 1.58 3.99
C TYR A 16 0.12 2.53 2.80
N ILE A 17 -1.00 2.68 2.10
CA ILE A 17 -1.16 3.53 0.93
C ILE A 17 -2.36 4.43 1.16
N ARG A 18 -2.26 5.70 0.77
CA ARG A 18 -3.39 6.62 0.77
C ARG A 18 -3.52 7.25 -0.60
N LEU A 19 -4.75 7.44 -1.06
CA LEU A 19 -5.01 8.13 -2.33
C LEU A 19 -4.48 9.57 -2.29
N SER A 20 -3.90 9.99 -3.41
CA SER A 20 -3.61 11.40 -3.63
C SER A 20 -4.92 12.13 -3.92
N ARG A 21 -5.01 13.41 -3.53
CA ARG A 21 -6.22 14.24 -3.75
C ARG A 21 -6.57 14.41 -5.24
N GLU A 22 -5.65 14.07 -6.14
CA GLU A 22 -5.81 14.23 -7.59
C GLU A 22 -6.38 12.97 -8.26
N ASP A 23 -6.38 11.83 -7.57
CA ASP A 23 -6.93 10.56 -8.07
C ASP A 23 -8.38 10.30 -7.61
N GLU A 24 -9.11 11.34 -7.19
CA GLU A 24 -10.53 11.26 -6.78
C GLU A 24 -11.49 10.99 -7.95
N THR A 25 -10.99 10.89 -9.19
CA THR A 25 -11.78 10.55 -10.37
C THR A 25 -12.16 9.06 -10.43
N ASP A 26 -13.42 8.78 -10.76
CA ASP A 26 -14.00 7.43 -10.90
C ASP A 26 -13.14 6.50 -11.80
N GLY A 27 -12.33 5.65 -11.18
CA GLY A 27 -11.51 4.65 -11.85
C GLY A 27 -10.53 3.96 -10.88
N PRO A 28 -9.97 2.78 -11.22
CA PRO A 28 -8.89 2.21 -10.43
C PRO A 28 -7.73 3.20 -10.37
N SER A 29 -7.39 3.65 -9.17
CA SER A 29 -6.33 4.63 -8.99
C SER A 29 -4.97 4.05 -9.39
N GLU A 30 -4.41 4.57 -10.49
CA GLU A 30 -3.06 4.23 -10.95
C GLU A 30 -2.00 4.53 -9.88
N SER A 31 -2.25 5.51 -9.01
CA SER A 31 -1.32 5.85 -7.93
C SER A 31 -1.27 4.78 -6.84
N VAL A 32 -2.38 4.08 -6.54
CA VAL A 32 -2.36 2.94 -5.59
C VAL A 32 -1.54 1.80 -6.14
N SER A 33 -1.74 1.47 -7.42
CA SER A 33 -1.01 0.39 -8.10
C SER A 33 0.50 0.66 -8.10
N ASN A 34 0.90 1.88 -8.47
CA ASN A 34 2.30 2.28 -8.48
C ASN A 34 2.94 2.29 -7.08
N GLN A 35 2.24 2.85 -6.08
CA GLN A 35 2.74 2.88 -4.70
C GLN A 35 2.90 1.46 -4.13
N ARG A 36 1.94 0.58 -4.43
CA ARG A 36 2.00 -0.83 -4.03
C ARG A 36 3.23 -1.51 -4.63
N ALA A 37 3.42 -1.41 -5.93
CA ALA A 37 4.55 -2.02 -6.62
C ALA A 37 5.90 -1.54 -6.05
N MET A 38 6.02 -0.23 -5.78
CA MET A 38 7.22 0.35 -5.19
C MET A 38 7.51 -0.19 -3.78
N LEU A 39 6.49 -0.27 -2.92
CA LEU A 39 6.64 -0.71 -1.54
C LEU A 39 6.91 -2.23 -1.44
N GLU A 40 6.22 -3.03 -2.25
CA GLU A 40 6.48 -4.47 -2.36
C GLU A 40 7.90 -4.74 -2.86
N ASP A 41 8.36 -4.00 -3.86
CA ASP A 41 9.72 -4.12 -4.38
C ASP A 41 10.77 -3.73 -3.33
N PHE A 42 10.54 -2.66 -2.59
CA PHE A 42 11.40 -2.22 -1.49
C PHE A 42 11.54 -3.30 -0.40
N ALA A 43 10.42 -3.90 0.01
CA ALA A 43 10.39 -4.94 1.04
C ALA A 43 11.09 -6.22 0.55
N ARG A 44 10.81 -6.61 -0.70
CA ARG A 44 11.43 -7.76 -1.38
C ARG A 44 12.94 -7.63 -1.48
N GLN A 45 13.44 -6.48 -1.93
CA GLN A 45 14.88 -6.23 -2.06
C GLN A 45 15.62 -6.30 -0.72
N ARG A 46 14.91 -6.09 0.40
CA ARG A 46 15.47 -6.12 1.75
C ARG A 46 15.15 -7.40 2.52
N GLY A 47 14.47 -8.37 1.88
CA GLY A 47 14.12 -9.63 2.50
C GLY A 47 13.12 -9.51 3.67
N VAL A 48 12.35 -8.41 3.74
CA VAL A 48 11.34 -8.22 4.78
C VAL A 48 9.99 -8.75 4.29
N PRO A 49 9.41 -9.78 4.94
CA PRO A 49 8.09 -10.28 4.58
C PRO A 49 6.99 -9.24 4.80
N VAL A 50 6.06 -9.13 3.85
CA VAL A 50 4.87 -8.27 3.99
C VAL A 50 3.74 -9.07 4.65
N ALA A 51 3.19 -8.54 5.75
CA ALA A 51 2.07 -9.13 6.48
C ALA A 51 0.70 -8.64 5.99
N GLY A 52 0.62 -7.46 5.38
CA GLY A 52 -0.63 -6.89 4.92
C GLY A 52 -0.44 -5.57 4.20
N LEU A 53 -1.46 -5.21 3.43
CA LEU A 53 -1.58 -3.95 2.71
C LEU A 53 -2.87 -3.25 3.17
N TYR A 54 -2.74 -2.01 3.61
CA TYR A 54 -3.83 -1.17 4.09
C TYR A 54 -3.92 0.04 3.16
N VAL A 55 -5.09 0.23 2.54
CA VAL A 55 -5.30 1.33 1.60
C VAL A 55 -6.41 2.22 2.16
N ASP A 56 -6.07 3.48 2.43
CA ASP A 56 -7.03 4.55 2.69
C ASP A 56 -7.60 4.98 1.34
N ASP A 57 -8.67 4.30 0.97
CA ASP A 57 -9.52 4.68 -0.14
C ASP A 57 -10.95 4.75 0.40
N THR A 58 -11.55 5.95 0.30
CA THR A 58 -12.95 6.19 0.62
C THR A 58 -13.91 5.35 -0.24
N ALA A 59 -13.42 4.69 -1.30
CA ALA A 59 -14.17 3.88 -2.25
C ALA A 59 -13.82 2.36 -2.30
N ILE A 60 -12.72 1.87 -1.66
CA ILE A 60 -12.34 0.43 -1.72
C ILE A 60 -13.31 -0.46 -0.95
N LEU A 61 -14.03 0.10 0.02
CA LEU A 61 -15.22 -0.57 0.53
C LEU A 61 -16.36 -0.23 -0.42
N GLY A 62 -16.80 -1.22 -1.22
CA GLY A 62 -18.11 -1.23 -1.88
C GLY A 62 -19.30 -1.06 -0.93
N LEU A 63 -19.09 -0.61 0.31
CA LEU A 63 -20.02 0.19 1.09
C LEU A 63 -20.14 1.59 0.45
N LYS A 64 -20.64 1.65 -0.79
CA LYS A 64 -21.65 2.67 -1.06
C LYS A 64 -22.74 2.34 -0.07
N SER A 65 -22.74 3.05 1.05
CA SER A 65 -23.82 2.97 2.03
C SER A 65 -25.10 3.21 1.23
N GLU A 66 -25.87 2.14 1.02
CA GLU A 66 -27.31 2.23 0.90
C GLU A 66 -27.83 2.77 2.23
N LEU A 67 -27.60 4.05 2.49
CA LEU A 67 -28.23 4.80 3.55
C LEU A 67 -28.73 6.11 2.94
N GLN A 68 -29.92 5.95 2.34
CA GLN A 68 -30.96 6.94 2.02
C GLN A 68 -30.75 7.88 0.84
#